data_AF-A0A2A2FXF7-F1
#
_entry.id   AF-A0A2A2FXF7-F1
#
_cell.length_a   1.000
_cell.length_b   1.000
_cell.length_c   1.000
_cell.angle_alpha   90.00
_cell.angle_beta   90.00
_cell.angle_gamma   90.00
#
_symmetry.space_group_name_H-M   'P 1'
#
loop_
_entity.id
_entity.type
_entity.pdbx_description
1 polymer ?
#
loop_
_entity_poly.entity_id
_entity_poly.type
_entity_poly.pdbx_seq_one_letter_code
_entity_poly.pdbx_strand_id
1 'polypeptide(L)'
;MSPASRQIQAFNVYALFDPHSNEARYVGQTSESLDKRLMAHCQEAHRKSTAKNQWIQELQAQEQWPGIRLLEQVHGRRRDAYDAESRWIRQLRSEGQRLLNQPIPIEFR
;
A
#
# COMPACT_ATOMS: atom_id res chain seq x y z
N MET A 1 -6.27 3.66 -25.07
CA MET A 1 -6.87 3.80 -23.72
C MET A 1 -7.42 2.44 -23.31
N SER A 2 -6.84 1.77 -22.31
CA SER A 2 -7.19 0.37 -21.96
C SER A 2 -8.58 0.24 -21.32
N PRO A 3 -9.34 -0.83 -21.61
CA PRO A 3 -10.75 -1.01 -21.22
C PRO A 3 -10.99 -1.31 -19.72
N ALA A 4 -9.93 -1.43 -18.91
CA ALA A 4 -10.01 -1.85 -17.50
C ALA A 4 -10.64 -0.80 -16.55
N SER A 5 -10.92 0.41 -17.02
CA SER A 5 -11.44 1.52 -16.20
C SER A 5 -12.95 1.49 -15.95
N ARG A 6 -13.69 0.50 -16.49
CA ARG A 6 -15.16 0.46 -16.46
C ARG A 6 -15.79 -0.53 -15.48
N GLN A 7 -15.05 -1.48 -14.92
CA GLN A 7 -15.67 -2.54 -14.10
C GLN A 7 -15.76 -2.15 -12.62
N ILE A 8 -16.95 -2.34 -12.05
CA ILE A 8 -17.16 -2.28 -10.59
C ILE A 8 -16.65 -3.60 -10.00
N GLN A 9 -15.80 -3.52 -8.99
CA GLN A 9 -15.28 -4.67 -8.26
C GLN A 9 -14.92 -4.29 -6.82
N ALA A 10 -14.60 -5.30 -6.00
CA ALA A 10 -14.08 -5.08 -4.66
C ALA A 10 -12.59 -4.76 -4.70
N PHE A 11 -12.18 -3.79 -3.90
CA PHE A 11 -10.79 -3.43 -3.65
C PHE A 11 -10.54 -3.39 -2.14
N ASN A 12 -9.39 -3.91 -1.74
CA ASN A 12 -8.88 -3.82 -0.37
C ASN A 12 -7.86 -2.69 -0.33
N VAL A 13 -8.17 -1.61 0.40
CA VAL A 13 -7.19 -0.61 0.80
C VAL A 13 -6.53 -1.09 2.08
N TYR A 14 -5.22 -1.12 2.12
CA TYR A 14 -4.44 -1.73 3.20
C TYR A 14 -3.25 -0.87 3.58
N ALA A 15 -2.72 -1.13 4.77
CA ALA A 15 -1.40 -0.65 5.17
C ALA A 15 -0.43 -1.82 5.43
N LEU A 16 0.83 -1.58 5.10
CA LEU A 16 1.95 -2.36 5.62
C LEU A 16 2.47 -1.70 6.90
N PHE A 17 2.75 -2.52 7.91
CA PHE A 17 3.16 -2.07 9.23
C PHE A 17 4.54 -2.62 9.56
N ASP A 18 5.31 -1.83 10.30
CA ASP A 18 6.52 -2.29 10.94
C ASP A 18 6.19 -3.32 12.03
N PRO A 19 6.81 -4.51 12.02
CA PRO A 19 6.48 -5.56 12.98
C PRO A 19 6.88 -5.24 14.42
N HIS A 20 7.80 -4.28 14.65
CA HIS A 20 8.23 -3.89 15.99
C HIS A 20 7.42 -2.73 16.55
N SER A 21 7.35 -1.64 15.79
CA SER A 21 6.71 -0.41 16.27
C SER A 21 5.21 -0.38 16.02
N ASN A 22 4.70 -1.31 15.19
CA ASN A 22 3.32 -1.32 14.73
C ASN A 22 2.93 -0.04 13.95
N GLU A 23 3.91 0.75 13.51
CA GLU A 23 3.70 1.96 12.71
C GLU A 23 3.32 1.60 11.28
N ALA A 24 2.36 2.33 10.70
CA ALA A 24 2.07 2.22 9.28
C ALA A 24 3.25 2.82 8.49
N ARG A 25 3.77 2.06 7.53
CA ARG A 25 4.90 2.48 6.69
C ARG A 25 4.54 2.60 5.21
N TYR A 26 3.42 2.00 4.79
CA TYR A 26 2.97 2.10 3.40
C TYR A 26 1.47 1.87 3.32
N VAL A 27 0.76 2.62 2.49
CA VAL A 27 -0.64 2.36 2.13
C VAL A 27 -0.70 1.93 0.67
N GLY A 28 -1.54 0.96 0.35
CA GLY A 28 -1.79 0.54 -1.02
C GLY A 28 -3.22 0.06 -1.22
N GLN A 29 -3.57 -0.24 -2.46
CA GLN A 29 -4.80 -0.95 -2.79
C GLN A 29 -4.52 -2.19 -3.65
N THR A 30 -5.39 -3.18 -3.53
CA THR A 30 -5.35 -4.41 -4.34
C THR A 30 -6.76 -4.94 -4.56
N SER A 31 -6.97 -5.63 -5.69
CA SER A 31 -8.18 -6.46 -5.91
C SER A 31 -7.98 -7.92 -5.53
N GLU A 32 -6.79 -8.29 -5.07
CA GLU A 32 -6.44 -9.62 -4.60
C GLU A 32 -6.58 -9.73 -3.08
N SER A 33 -6.33 -10.93 -2.53
CA SER A 33 -6.23 -11.11 -1.08
C SER A 33 -4.99 -10.38 -0.52
N LEU A 34 -5.08 -9.99 0.76
CA LEU A 34 -3.97 -9.31 1.43
C LEU A 34 -2.71 -10.19 1.51
N ASP A 35 -2.87 -11.49 1.77
CA ASP A 35 -1.73 -12.42 1.86
C ASP A 35 -0.95 -12.52 0.54
N LYS A 36 -1.68 -12.64 -0.58
CA LYS A 36 -1.06 -12.64 -1.92
C LYS A 36 -0.32 -11.33 -2.17
N ARG A 37 -0.93 -10.21 -1.78
CA ARG A 37 -0.33 -8.89 -2.00
C ARG A 37 0.88 -8.64 -1.11
N LEU A 38 0.87 -9.11 0.14
CA LEU A 38 2.01 -9.07 1.04
C LEU A 38 3.18 -9.87 0.48
N MET A 39 2.93 -11.11 0.05
CA MET A 39 3.94 -11.96 -0.59
C MET A 39 4.52 -11.28 -1.85
N ALA A 40 3.67 -10.69 -2.68
CA ALA A 40 4.12 -9.96 -3.86
C ALA A 40 5.03 -8.78 -3.49
N HIS A 41 4.71 -8.00 -2.46
CA HIS A 41 5.59 -6.91 -2.00
C HIS A 41 6.95 -7.43 -1.53
N CYS A 42 7.00 -8.52 -0.77
CA CYS A 42 8.25 -9.14 -0.32
C CYS A 42 9.11 -9.64 -1.49
N GLN A 43 8.50 -10.16 -2.56
CA GLN A 43 9.22 -10.59 -3.76
C GLN A 43 9.66 -9.40 -4.64
N GLU A 44 8.79 -8.40 -4.80
CA GLU A 44 9.04 -7.19 -5.58
C GLU A 44 10.12 -6.29 -4.94
N ALA A 45 10.33 -6.41 -3.62
CA ALA A 45 11.30 -5.63 -2.87
C ALA A 45 12.68 -5.71 -3.51
N HIS A 46 13.14 -6.89 -3.92
CA HIS A 46 14.46 -7.09 -4.55
C HIS A 46 14.57 -6.63 -6.00
N ARG A 47 13.46 -6.22 -6.64
CA ARG A 47 13.43 -5.87 -8.07
C ARG A 47 13.45 -4.37 -8.33
N LYS A 48 13.06 -3.53 -7.36
CA LYS A 48 12.99 -2.07 -7.52
C LYS A 48 13.59 -1.38 -6.31
N SER A 49 14.25 -0.24 -6.53
CA SER A 49 14.83 0.58 -5.46
C SER A 49 13.90 1.74 -5.10
N THR A 50 12.90 1.46 -4.26
CA THR A 50 12.03 2.48 -3.65
C THR A 50 12.23 2.48 -2.14
N ALA A 51 11.94 3.58 -1.45
CA ALA A 51 12.06 3.65 0.01
C ALA A 51 11.28 2.53 0.72
N LYS A 52 10.05 2.23 0.25
CA LYS A 52 9.27 1.08 0.72
C LYS A 52 9.99 -0.25 0.50
N ASN A 53 10.57 -0.46 -0.68
CA ASN A 53 11.27 -1.71 -0.98
C ASN A 53 12.57 -1.86 -0.17
N GLN A 54 13.33 -0.78 0.03
CA GLN A 54 14.52 -0.77 0.87
C GLN A 54 14.17 -1.13 2.31
N TRP A 55 13.12 -0.52 2.86
CA TRP A 55 12.60 -0.89 4.18
C TRP A 55 12.19 -2.36 4.29
N ILE A 56 11.54 -2.93 3.26
CA ILE A 56 11.21 -4.36 3.25
C ILE A 56 12.48 -5.22 3.21
N GLN A 57 13.49 -4.85 2.41
CA GLN A 57 14.77 -5.57 2.36
C GLN A 57 15.50 -5.51 3.72
N GLU A 58 15.48 -4.37 4.39
CA GLU A 58 16.06 -4.19 5.74
C GLU A 58 15.38 -5.10 6.78
N LEU A 59 14.05 -5.25 6.71
CA LEU A 59 13.33 -6.20 7.56
C LEU A 59 13.72 -7.65 7.23
N GLN A 60 13.77 -8.02 5.95
CA GLN A 60 14.12 -9.38 5.53
C GLN A 60 15.55 -9.76 5.92
N ALA A 61 16.49 -8.81 5.89
CA ALA A 61 17.86 -9.01 6.36
C ALA A 61 17.94 -9.31 7.86
N GLN A 62 16.91 -8.95 8.62
CA GLN A 62 16.75 -9.24 10.05
C GLN A 62 15.84 -10.45 10.29
N GLU A 63 15.55 -11.25 9.26
CA GLU A 63 14.62 -12.39 9.31
C GLU A 63 13.21 -11.98 9.76
N GLN A 64 12.75 -10.83 9.27
CA GLN A 64 11.44 -10.28 9.57
C GLN A 64 10.66 -9.87 8.32
N TRP A 65 9.36 -9.68 8.52
CA TRP A 65 8.43 -9.33 7.47
C TRP A 65 7.47 -8.24 7.93
N PRO A 66 7.06 -7.35 7.02
CA PRO A 66 6.03 -6.37 7.34
C PRO A 66 4.70 -7.07 7.64
N GLY A 67 3.94 -6.54 8.60
CA GLY A 67 2.54 -6.90 8.76
C GLY A 67 1.68 -6.25 7.68
N ILE A 68 0.54 -6.84 7.33
CA ILE A 68 -0.47 -6.21 6.46
C ILE A 68 -1.82 -6.15 7.18
N ARG A 69 -2.53 -5.03 7.08
CA ARG A 69 -3.90 -4.92 7.60
C ARG A 69 -4.81 -4.20 6.62
N LEU A 70 -6.06 -4.68 6.56
CA LEU A 70 -7.14 -4.00 5.85
C LEU A 70 -7.46 -2.68 6.58
N LEU A 71 -7.57 -1.59 5.83
CA LEU A 71 -8.06 -0.31 6.31
C LEU A 71 -9.51 -0.08 5.89
N GLU A 72 -9.81 -0.33 4.61
CA GLU A 72 -11.12 -0.08 4.02
C GLU A 72 -11.35 -1.04 2.86
N GLN A 73 -12.57 -1.58 2.76
CA GLN A 73 -13.02 -2.31 1.58
C GLN A 73 -13.88 -1.38 0.72
N VAL A 74 -13.51 -1.23 -0.56
CA VAL A 74 -14.19 -0.35 -1.51
C VAL A 74 -14.84 -1.19 -2.60
N HIS A 75 -16.15 -1.03 -2.77
CA HIS A 75 -16.89 -1.61 -3.90
C HIS A 75 -17.17 -0.52 -4.92
N GLY A 76 -16.46 -0.56 -6.03
CA GLY A 76 -16.52 0.54 -6.99
C GLY A 76 -15.58 0.37 -8.15
N ARG A 77 -15.30 1.48 -8.82
CA ARG A 77 -14.28 1.58 -9.84
C ARG A 77 -12.92 1.72 -9.17
N ARG A 78 -11.86 1.45 -9.93
CA ARG A 78 -10.48 1.64 -9.45
C ARG A 78 -10.20 3.05 -8.93
N ARG A 79 -10.86 4.08 -9.48
CA ARG A 79 -10.73 5.46 -8.99
C ARG A 79 -11.19 5.60 -7.54
N ASP A 80 -12.29 4.94 -7.16
CA ASP A 80 -12.82 5.02 -5.80
C ASP A 80 -11.83 4.44 -4.79
N ALA A 81 -11.10 3.37 -5.17
CA ALA A 81 -10.02 2.80 -4.37
C ALA A 81 -8.80 3.73 -4.27
N TYR A 82 -8.46 4.46 -5.33
CA TYR A 82 -7.39 5.48 -5.29
C TYR A 82 -7.76 6.66 -4.40
N ASP A 83 -9.01 7.12 -4.44
CA ASP A 83 -9.50 8.19 -3.58
C ASP A 83 -9.44 7.75 -2.10
N ALA A 84 -9.81 6.49 -1.83
CA ALA A 84 -9.69 5.89 -0.49
C ALA A 84 -8.23 5.77 -0.02
N GLU A 85 -7.34 5.23 -0.85
CA GLU A 85 -5.89 5.19 -0.57
C GLU A 85 -5.35 6.58 -0.24
N SER A 86 -5.72 7.59 -1.02
CA SER A 86 -5.30 8.99 -0.82
C SER A 86 -5.85 9.60 0.47
N ARG A 87 -7.08 9.25 0.89
CA ARG A 87 -7.63 9.65 2.20
C ARG A 87 -6.82 9.04 3.34
N TRP A 88 -6.57 7.73 3.29
CA TRP A 88 -5.80 7.03 4.32
C TRP A 88 -4.36 7.54 4.44
N ILE A 89 -3.68 7.81 3.32
CA ILE A 89 -2.35 8.42 3.34
C ILE A 89 -2.36 9.77 4.05
N ARG A 90 -3.35 10.63 3.76
CA ARG A 90 -3.48 11.94 4.42
C ARG A 90 -3.78 11.80 5.90
N GLN A 91 -4.72 10.94 6.26
CA GLN A 91 -5.10 10.69 7.65
C GLN A 91 -3.92 10.16 8.47
N LEU A 92 -3.26 9.08 8.04
CA LEU A 92 -2.14 8.48 8.76
C LEU A 92 -0.96 9.47 8.88
N ARG A 93 -0.69 10.29 7.86
CA ARG A 93 0.31 11.37 7.97
C ARG A 93 -0.09 12.43 9.00
N SER A 94 -1.38 12.80 9.07
CA SER A 94 -1.87 13.74 10.09
C SER A 94 -1.80 13.17 11.50
N GLU A 95 -1.87 11.85 11.64
CA GLU A 95 -1.65 11.10 12.89
C GLU A 95 -0.16 10.89 13.22
N GLY A 96 0.76 11.44 12.41
CA GLY A 96 2.20 11.38 12.64
C GLY A 96 2.90 10.13 12.07
N GLN A 97 2.21 9.29 11.32
CA GLN A 97 2.80 8.09 10.71
C GLN A 97 3.80 8.46 9.60
N ARG A 98 4.97 7.79 9.61
CA ARG A 98 6.07 8.03 8.66
C ARG A 98 5.95 7.16 7.42
N LEU A 99 4.92 7.45 6.61
CA LEU A 99 4.64 6.70 5.38
C LEU A 99 5.74 6.87 4.31
N LEU A 100 6.15 5.74 3.72
CA LEU A 100 7.10 5.61 2.62
C LEU A 100 6.44 5.69 1.23
N ASN A 101 5.13 5.98 1.18
CA ASN A 101 4.43 6.27 -0.07
C ASN A 101 5.13 7.44 -0.80
N GLN A 102 5.43 7.25 -2.08
CA GLN A 102 5.90 8.34 -2.92
C GLN A 102 4.82 9.43 -2.98
N PRO A 103 5.20 10.72 -3.04
CA PRO A 103 4.24 11.78 -3.28
C PRO A 103 3.50 11.52 -4.60
N ILE A 104 2.17 11.68 -4.58
CA ILE A 104 1.38 11.61 -5.82
C ILE A 104 1.90 12.72 -6.75
N PRO A 105 2.34 12.40 -7.99
CA PRO A 105 2.81 13.39 -8.94
C PRO A 105 1.75 14.48 -9.16
N ILE A 106 2.20 15.74 -9.31
CA ILE A 106 1.34 16.93 -9.37
C ILE A 106 0.35 16.85 -10.55
N GLU A 107 0.70 16.16 -11.63
CA GLU A 107 -0.12 15.96 -12.82
C GLU A 107 -1.40 15.13 -12.58
N PHE A 108 -1.57 14.53 -11.41
CA PHE A 108 -2.75 13.76 -11.00
C PHE A 108 -3.55 14.42 -9.86
N ARG A 109 -3.30 15.70 -9.56
CA ARG A 109 -4.11 16.51 -8.62
C ARG A 109 -5.29 17.20 -9.31
#